data_AF-A0A7U7J2C6-F1
#
_entry.id   AF-A0A7U7J2C6-F1
#
_cell.length_a   1.000
_cell.length_b   1.000
_cell.length_c   1.000
_cell.angle_alpha   90.00
_cell.angle_beta   90.00
_cell.angle_gamma   90.00
#
_symmetry.space_group_name_H-M   'P 1'
#
loop_
_entity.id
_entity.type
_entity.pdbx_description
1 polymer ?
#
loop_
_entity_poly.entity_id
_entity_poly.type
_entity_poly.pdbx_seq_one_letter_code
_entity_poly.pdbx_strand_id
1 'polypeptide(L)'
;MALPSNPKNWLQKFLFAHTRQTLADGRPLYAYKMRDVTYADLKIHFHQIILLDSRGKLALRFAPIFCLYAAETFSREHAEGPWTWDTVFKPLGLETPPQSCMADWVEEGLKWWRRPPVLRNAGGNRLFLVTIACEGGLPLRLLQRENAYLTQFFRAVLDHYCRNGQGGVEIAETVARQQLERLPRSLRHDPVFHLAATLIAKIGELQPHIGEAANPIAALDAKFKHWRRDLPLRLEDQVAETLLTGLVRRVGELAQEAAARLRWRGQLRETAVGWRVEKRLEVPERLNSVQISEWIGAPKPDQPRWRLLLHTPGGAEVVAWLTLIQGQGSSAHYRREWLRPGGLTLTGTAVGQFHRVSLHDGQQDYPLTVRDGEAWGDLPWVFVERGAAGHREWFTEGSARIRSKNAWVLASSDCSPQPANDGCERLSHIAELCRTVYRISGEVDWLTPQQDRYRMTCDAETESEESFMVCGGT
;
A
#
# COMPACT_ATOMS: atom_id res chain seq x y z
N MET A 1 -17.56 31.20 -41.08
CA MET A 1 -17.55 30.80 -39.65
C MET A 1 -18.35 29.51 -39.54
N ALA A 2 -17.68 28.37 -39.36
CA ALA A 2 -18.35 27.07 -39.31
C ALA A 2 -19.18 26.95 -38.02
N LEU A 3 -20.40 26.40 -38.12
CA LEU A 3 -21.24 26.08 -36.96
C LEU A 3 -20.45 25.19 -35.99
N PRO A 4 -20.49 25.46 -34.67
CA PRO A 4 -19.79 24.60 -33.71
C PRO A 4 -20.36 23.18 -33.76
N SER A 5 -19.47 22.19 -33.70
CA SER A 5 -19.88 20.79 -33.59
C SER A 5 -20.78 20.60 -32.38
N ASN A 6 -21.96 19.99 -32.56
CA ASN A 6 -22.89 19.63 -31.49
C ASN A 6 -22.12 19.05 -30.27
N PRO A 7 -22.37 19.48 -29.01
CA PRO A 7 -21.69 18.98 -27.81
C PRO A 7 -21.69 17.44 -27.68
N LYS A 8 -22.75 16.79 -28.17
CA LYS A 8 -22.85 15.33 -28.29
C LYS A 8 -21.76 14.75 -29.20
N ASN A 9 -21.50 15.42 -30.32
CA ASN A 9 -20.52 15.03 -31.31
C ASN A 9 -19.08 15.25 -30.81
N TRP A 10 -18.80 16.33 -30.07
CA TRP A 10 -17.46 16.57 -29.53
C TRP A 10 -17.04 15.50 -28.52
N LEU A 11 -17.87 15.24 -27.48
CA LEU A 11 -17.56 14.23 -26.46
C LEU A 11 -17.42 12.82 -27.05
N GLN A 12 -18.25 12.46 -28.03
CA GLN A 12 -18.14 11.16 -28.70
C GLN A 12 -16.85 11.04 -29.50
N LYS A 13 -16.44 12.09 -30.20
CA LYS A 13 -15.14 12.14 -30.91
C LYS A 13 -13.97 12.06 -29.93
N PHE A 14 -14.03 12.80 -28.83
CA PHE A 14 -13.04 12.75 -27.77
C PHE A 14 -12.90 11.33 -27.22
N LEU A 15 -14.00 10.70 -26.79
CA LEU A 15 -13.99 9.33 -26.29
C LEU A 15 -13.44 8.35 -27.33
N PHE A 16 -13.91 8.43 -28.57
CA PHE A 16 -13.47 7.50 -29.63
C PHE A 16 -11.96 7.61 -29.89
N ALA A 17 -11.41 8.83 -29.86
CA ALA A 17 -9.98 9.05 -30.03
C ALA A 17 -9.12 8.44 -28.91
N HIS A 18 -9.62 8.39 -27.66
CA HIS A 18 -8.83 7.96 -26.50
C HIS A 18 -9.12 6.52 -26.06
N THR A 19 -10.32 6.00 -26.31
CA THR A 19 -10.76 4.69 -25.81
C THR A 19 -11.28 3.76 -26.91
N ARG A 20 -11.43 4.25 -28.15
CA ARG A 20 -12.13 3.54 -29.25
C ARG A 20 -13.60 3.21 -28.93
N GLN A 21 -14.18 3.89 -27.93
CA GLN A 21 -15.58 3.77 -27.54
C GLN A 21 -16.25 5.14 -27.61
N THR A 22 -17.58 5.18 -27.69
CA THR A 22 -18.35 6.44 -27.72
C THR A 22 -19.08 6.74 -26.41
N LEU A 23 -18.85 5.91 -25.39
CA LEU A 23 -19.43 6.02 -24.05
C LEU A 23 -18.30 6.09 -23.02
N ALA A 24 -18.56 6.77 -21.90
CA ALA A 24 -17.64 6.79 -20.77
C ALA A 24 -17.56 5.40 -20.12
N ASP A 25 -16.36 5.01 -19.70
CA ASP A 25 -16.05 3.69 -19.14
C ASP A 25 -15.75 3.74 -17.64
N GLY A 26 -15.97 4.88 -16.99
CA GLY A 26 -15.76 5.03 -15.56
C GLY A 26 -14.31 5.23 -15.14
N ARG A 27 -13.34 5.40 -16.05
CA ARG A 27 -11.96 5.76 -15.65
C ARG A 27 -11.87 7.21 -15.12
N PRO A 28 -10.91 7.52 -14.23
CA PRO A 28 -10.65 8.90 -13.80
C PRO A 28 -10.37 9.84 -14.98
N LEU A 29 -10.74 11.11 -14.88
CA LEU A 29 -10.62 12.04 -16.00
C LEU A 29 -9.15 12.26 -16.43
N TYR A 30 -8.20 12.27 -15.49
CA TYR A 30 -6.77 12.33 -15.80
C TYR A 30 -6.26 11.12 -16.61
N ALA A 31 -6.97 9.98 -16.61
CA ALA A 31 -6.56 8.76 -17.29
C ALA A 31 -6.86 8.78 -18.80
N TYR A 32 -7.58 9.81 -19.28
CA TYR A 32 -7.72 10.06 -20.72
C TYR A 32 -6.44 10.65 -21.33
N LYS A 33 -5.51 11.20 -20.53
CA LYS A 33 -4.21 11.74 -20.97
C LYS A 33 -4.38 12.70 -22.16
N MET A 34 -5.21 13.71 -21.95
CA MET A 34 -5.54 14.70 -22.97
C MET A 34 -4.30 15.50 -23.36
N ARG A 35 -4.00 15.57 -24.66
CA ARG A 35 -2.90 16.38 -25.22
C ARG A 35 -3.26 17.87 -25.29
N ASP A 36 -2.25 18.73 -25.40
CA ASP A 36 -2.39 20.19 -25.41
C ASP A 36 -3.33 20.72 -26.50
N VAL A 37 -3.23 20.17 -27.72
CA VAL A 37 -4.13 20.52 -28.83
C VAL A 37 -5.59 20.22 -28.50
N THR A 38 -5.87 19.06 -27.92
CA THR A 38 -7.23 18.67 -27.53
C THR A 38 -7.75 19.52 -26.36
N TYR A 39 -6.86 19.92 -25.45
CA TYR A 39 -7.20 20.83 -24.35
C TYR A 39 -7.56 22.23 -24.85
N ALA A 40 -6.79 22.78 -25.81
CA ALA A 40 -7.11 24.04 -26.45
C ALA A 40 -8.48 23.99 -27.16
N ASP A 41 -8.75 22.90 -27.90
CA ASP A 41 -10.04 22.67 -28.54
C ASP A 41 -11.19 22.57 -27.52
N LEU A 42 -10.98 21.86 -26.40
CA LEU A 42 -11.94 21.77 -25.30
C LEU A 42 -12.22 23.13 -24.67
N LYS A 43 -11.18 23.94 -24.45
CA LYS A 43 -11.31 25.29 -23.87
C LYS A 43 -12.17 26.20 -24.75
N ILE A 44 -11.92 26.20 -26.06
CA ILE A 44 -12.75 26.95 -27.02
C ILE A 44 -14.19 26.44 -27.02
N HIS A 45 -14.36 25.11 -27.06
CA HIS A 45 -15.69 24.51 -27.11
C HIS A 45 -16.50 24.80 -25.84
N PHE A 46 -15.90 24.66 -24.66
CA PHE A 46 -16.53 24.98 -23.39
C PHE A 46 -16.91 26.47 -23.30
N HIS A 47 -16.02 27.37 -23.70
CA HIS A 47 -16.29 28.81 -23.70
C HIS A 47 -17.45 29.17 -24.63
N GLN A 48 -17.56 28.53 -25.80
CA GLN A 48 -18.70 28.73 -26.69
C GLN A 48 -20.01 28.23 -26.08
N ILE A 49 -20.00 27.05 -25.45
CA ILE A 49 -21.22 26.50 -24.86
C ILE A 49 -21.71 27.38 -23.71
N ILE A 50 -20.83 27.81 -22.81
CA ILE A 50 -21.23 28.60 -21.64
C ILE A 50 -21.74 30.00 -22.02
N LEU A 51 -21.18 30.61 -23.08
CA LEU A 51 -21.70 31.88 -23.61
C LEU A 51 -23.07 31.73 -24.29
N LEU A 52 -23.28 30.62 -25.01
CA LEU A 52 -24.56 30.35 -25.67
C LEU A 52 -25.67 29.97 -24.67
N ASP A 53 -25.28 29.44 -23.51
CA ASP A 53 -26.18 29.03 -22.43
C ASP A 53 -26.71 30.21 -21.59
N SER A 54 -26.23 31.44 -21.82
CA SER A 54 -26.78 32.65 -21.18
C SER A 54 -28.27 32.92 -21.49
N ARG A 55 -28.93 32.03 -22.25
CA ARG A 55 -30.36 32.01 -22.59
C ARG A 55 -31.15 30.88 -21.93
N GLY A 56 -30.57 30.15 -20.96
CA GLY A 56 -31.29 29.22 -20.08
C GLY A 56 -31.66 27.87 -20.72
N LYS A 57 -30.83 27.36 -21.61
CA LYS A 57 -31.01 26.02 -22.21
C LYS A 57 -29.66 25.30 -22.22
N LEU A 58 -29.25 24.79 -21.05
CA LEU A 58 -28.03 24.00 -20.89
C LEU A 58 -28.07 22.88 -21.93
N ALA A 59 -27.14 22.94 -22.89
CA ALA A 59 -27.05 21.93 -23.94
C ALA A 59 -26.92 20.54 -23.28
N LEU A 60 -27.54 19.52 -23.88
CA LEU A 60 -27.75 18.14 -23.37
C LEU A 60 -26.50 17.42 -22.78
N ARG A 61 -25.31 18.03 -22.79
CA ARG A 61 -24.05 17.48 -22.27
C ARG A 61 -23.09 18.55 -21.70
N PHE A 62 -23.63 19.65 -21.16
CA PHE A 62 -22.79 20.67 -20.53
C PHE A 62 -22.00 20.11 -19.34
N ALA A 63 -22.68 19.49 -18.39
CA ALA A 63 -22.11 18.94 -17.17
C ALA A 63 -20.87 18.02 -17.40
N PRO A 64 -20.90 17.01 -18.29
CA PRO A 64 -19.71 16.19 -18.55
C PRO A 64 -18.57 16.96 -19.22
N ILE A 65 -18.85 17.94 -20.08
CA ILE A 65 -17.81 18.80 -20.69
C ILE A 65 -17.19 19.70 -19.61
N PHE A 66 -18.01 20.27 -18.72
CA PHE A 66 -17.56 21.06 -17.59
C PHE A 66 -16.59 20.26 -16.70
N CYS A 67 -16.97 19.05 -16.26
CA CYS A 67 -16.09 18.23 -15.41
C CYS A 67 -14.74 17.95 -16.09
N LEU A 68 -14.76 17.60 -17.38
CA LEU A 68 -13.53 17.33 -18.13
C LEU A 68 -12.66 18.59 -18.26
N TYR A 69 -13.26 19.73 -18.62
CA TYR A 69 -12.55 21.00 -18.75
C TYR A 69 -11.97 21.47 -17.43
N ALA A 70 -12.75 21.44 -16.36
CA ALA A 70 -12.33 21.87 -15.04
C ALA A 70 -11.20 20.99 -14.50
N ALA A 71 -11.33 19.65 -14.60
CA ALA A 71 -10.29 18.71 -14.19
C ALA A 71 -8.97 18.95 -14.96
N GLU A 72 -9.04 19.08 -16.28
CA GLU A 72 -7.87 19.39 -17.12
C GLU A 72 -7.25 20.74 -16.78
N THR A 73 -8.07 21.76 -16.52
CA THR A 73 -7.60 23.10 -16.18
C THR A 73 -6.91 23.12 -14.82
N PHE A 74 -7.45 22.45 -13.79
CA PHE A 74 -6.74 22.29 -12.51
C PHE A 74 -5.39 21.58 -12.69
N SER A 75 -5.35 20.51 -13.48
CA SER A 75 -4.14 19.75 -13.75
C SER A 75 -3.04 20.59 -14.43
N ARG A 76 -3.44 21.50 -15.33
CA ARG A 76 -2.52 22.23 -16.22
C ARG A 76 -2.17 23.62 -15.72
N GLU A 77 -3.14 24.32 -15.13
CA GLU A 77 -3.04 25.74 -14.86
C GLU A 77 -2.81 26.06 -13.36
N HIS A 78 -3.22 25.18 -12.44
CA HIS A 78 -3.03 25.39 -11.00
C HIS A 78 -1.55 25.30 -10.60
N ALA A 79 -1.03 26.37 -9.98
CA ALA A 79 0.38 26.51 -9.66
C ALA A 79 0.69 26.83 -8.20
N GLU A 80 -0.26 27.42 -7.46
CA GLU A 80 -0.07 27.81 -6.06
C GLU A 80 -1.40 28.03 -5.32
N GLY A 81 -1.31 28.01 -3.99
CA GLY A 81 -2.41 28.35 -3.10
C GLY A 81 -3.50 27.29 -3.00
N PRO A 82 -4.61 27.61 -2.31
CA PRO A 82 -5.76 26.72 -2.27
C PRO A 82 -6.41 26.61 -3.65
N TRP A 83 -7.04 25.47 -3.94
CA TRP A 83 -7.81 25.31 -5.15
C TRP A 83 -9.05 26.20 -5.10
N THR A 84 -9.27 26.96 -6.16
CA THR A 84 -10.44 27.85 -6.32
C THR A 84 -11.05 27.68 -7.71
N TRP A 85 -12.36 27.89 -7.82
CA TRP A 85 -13.05 27.87 -9.11
C TRP A 85 -12.55 28.96 -10.07
N ASP A 86 -11.92 30.02 -9.57
CA ASP A 86 -11.30 31.04 -10.40
C ASP A 86 -10.23 30.45 -11.34
N THR A 87 -9.58 29.35 -10.94
CA THR A 87 -8.64 28.62 -11.83
C THR A 87 -9.32 28.17 -13.12
N VAL A 88 -10.62 27.87 -13.09
CA VAL A 88 -11.40 27.36 -14.22
C VAL A 88 -12.01 28.48 -15.07
N PHE A 89 -12.55 29.52 -14.42
CA PHE A 89 -13.36 30.55 -15.10
C PHE A 89 -12.58 31.81 -15.47
N LYS A 90 -11.62 32.25 -14.63
CA LYS A 90 -10.83 33.46 -14.88
C LYS A 90 -10.04 33.41 -16.21
N PRO A 91 -9.44 32.28 -16.63
CA PRO A 91 -8.77 32.18 -17.93
C PRO A 91 -9.70 32.35 -19.14
N LEU A 92 -11.02 32.28 -18.93
CA LEU A 92 -12.04 32.49 -19.95
C LEU A 92 -12.62 33.91 -19.90
N GLY A 93 -12.21 34.74 -18.94
CA GLY A 93 -12.81 36.06 -18.71
C GLY A 93 -14.24 35.98 -18.18
N LEU A 94 -14.61 34.87 -17.53
CA LEU A 94 -15.94 34.64 -16.98
C LEU A 94 -15.95 34.84 -15.46
N GLU A 95 -17.06 35.35 -14.93
CA GLU A 95 -17.31 35.34 -13.50
C GLU A 95 -17.60 33.91 -13.02
N THR A 96 -17.14 33.60 -11.80
CA THR A 96 -17.37 32.30 -11.18
C THR A 96 -18.87 32.11 -10.90
N PRO A 97 -19.52 31.09 -11.46
CA PRO A 97 -20.95 30.84 -11.27
C PRO A 97 -21.32 30.53 -9.80
N PRO A 98 -22.61 30.57 -9.44
CA PRO A 98 -23.06 30.19 -8.11
C PRO A 98 -22.67 28.74 -7.74
N GLN A 99 -22.37 28.51 -6.46
CA GLN A 99 -21.96 27.21 -5.95
C GLN A 99 -22.98 26.09 -6.22
N SER A 100 -24.29 26.41 -6.22
CA SER A 100 -25.35 25.45 -6.55
C SER A 100 -25.25 24.95 -7.99
N CYS A 101 -25.05 25.85 -8.96
CA CYS A 101 -24.88 25.48 -10.37
C CYS A 101 -23.64 24.59 -10.54
N MET A 102 -22.53 24.94 -9.90
CA MET A 102 -21.31 24.13 -9.96
C MET A 102 -21.51 22.76 -9.33
N ALA A 103 -22.22 22.66 -8.21
CA ALA A 103 -22.55 21.39 -7.58
C ALA A 103 -23.36 20.48 -8.52
N ASP A 104 -24.39 21.02 -9.17
CA ASP A 104 -25.24 20.29 -10.12
C ASP A 104 -24.43 19.80 -11.33
N TRP A 105 -23.60 20.67 -11.91
CA TRP A 105 -22.76 20.30 -13.05
C TRP A 105 -21.75 19.21 -12.70
N VAL A 106 -21.17 19.26 -11.50
CA VAL A 106 -20.24 18.22 -11.04
C VAL A 106 -20.97 16.90 -10.84
N GLU A 107 -22.09 16.88 -10.14
CA GLU A 107 -22.85 15.66 -9.88
C GLU A 107 -23.36 14.98 -11.15
N GLU A 108 -24.01 15.75 -12.03
CA GLU A 108 -24.51 15.25 -13.31
C GLU A 108 -23.37 14.78 -14.22
N GLY A 109 -22.27 15.54 -14.25
CA GLY A 109 -21.11 15.21 -15.06
C GLY A 109 -20.42 13.93 -14.58
N LEU A 110 -20.15 13.79 -13.27
CA LEU A 110 -19.55 12.59 -12.71
C LEU A 110 -20.42 11.36 -12.93
N LYS A 111 -21.74 11.48 -12.77
CA LYS A 111 -22.69 10.41 -13.09
C LYS A 111 -22.61 10.00 -14.55
N TRP A 112 -22.54 10.96 -15.48
CA TRP A 112 -22.40 10.67 -16.90
C TRP A 112 -21.07 9.96 -17.21
N TRP A 113 -19.98 10.39 -16.58
CA TRP A 113 -18.65 9.78 -16.69
C TRP A 113 -18.55 8.41 -15.98
N ARG A 114 -19.59 7.97 -15.28
CA ARG A 114 -19.62 6.75 -14.45
C ARG A 114 -18.56 6.76 -13.34
N ARG A 115 -18.33 7.94 -12.76
CA ARG A 115 -17.40 8.14 -11.65
C ARG A 115 -18.11 7.89 -10.31
N PRO A 116 -17.35 7.58 -9.25
CA PRO A 116 -17.90 7.53 -7.89
C PRO A 116 -18.55 8.87 -7.51
N PRO A 117 -19.46 8.87 -6.51
CA PRO A 117 -20.02 10.09 -5.95
C PRO A 117 -18.94 11.06 -5.45
N VAL A 118 -19.33 12.32 -5.30
CA VAL A 118 -18.48 13.41 -4.79
C VAL A 118 -17.85 13.03 -3.44
N LEU A 119 -16.56 13.34 -3.29
CA LEU A 119 -15.82 13.12 -2.05
C LEU A 119 -16.50 13.83 -0.88
N ARG A 120 -16.36 13.26 0.32
CA ARG A 120 -16.89 13.84 1.55
C ARG A 120 -15.76 14.05 2.56
N ASN A 121 -15.85 15.12 3.34
CA ASN A 121 -14.96 15.27 4.50
C ASN A 121 -15.44 14.41 5.69
N ALA A 122 -14.69 14.41 6.79
CA ALA A 122 -15.06 13.68 8.02
C ALA A 122 -16.43 14.09 8.59
N GLY A 123 -16.88 15.32 8.35
CA GLY A 123 -18.21 15.81 8.73
C GLY A 123 -19.33 15.47 7.75
N GLY A 124 -19.05 14.70 6.69
CA GLY A 124 -20.02 14.29 5.68
C GLY A 124 -20.33 15.33 4.60
N ASN A 125 -19.70 16.51 4.63
CA ASN A 125 -19.91 17.58 3.66
C ASN A 125 -19.34 17.19 2.29
N ARG A 126 -20.13 17.41 1.22
CA ARG A 126 -19.72 17.15 -0.17
C ARG A 126 -18.65 18.14 -0.62
N LEU A 127 -17.56 17.64 -1.19
CA LEU A 127 -16.39 18.41 -1.63
C LEU A 127 -16.28 18.44 -3.17
N PHE A 128 -17.16 19.20 -3.83
CA PHE A 128 -17.24 19.26 -5.29
C PHE A 128 -15.94 19.71 -5.97
N LEU A 129 -15.36 20.82 -5.49
CA LEU A 129 -14.12 21.37 -6.03
C LEU A 129 -12.94 20.42 -5.82
N VAL A 130 -12.81 19.84 -4.62
CA VAL A 130 -11.76 18.84 -4.32
C VAL A 130 -11.91 17.64 -5.24
N THR A 131 -13.14 17.15 -5.44
CA THR A 131 -13.41 16.00 -6.31
C THR A 131 -12.95 16.25 -7.73
N ILE A 132 -13.33 17.39 -8.33
CA ILE A 132 -12.95 17.71 -9.71
C ILE A 132 -11.44 18.00 -9.84
N ALA A 133 -10.85 18.65 -8.84
CA ALA A 133 -9.40 18.83 -8.78
C ALA A 133 -8.66 17.48 -8.80
N CYS A 134 -9.12 16.51 -7.99
CA CYS A 134 -8.56 15.16 -7.95
C CYS A 134 -8.77 14.38 -9.26
N GLU A 135 -9.93 14.56 -9.93
CA GLU A 135 -10.17 14.00 -11.26
C GLU A 135 -9.18 14.54 -12.31
N GLY A 136 -8.57 15.71 -12.08
CA GLY A 136 -7.50 16.27 -12.90
C GLY A 136 -6.11 15.66 -12.68
N GLY A 137 -5.91 14.91 -11.59
CA GLY A 137 -4.59 14.43 -11.18
C GLY A 137 -3.73 15.54 -10.55
N LEU A 138 -2.48 15.22 -10.21
CA LEU A 138 -1.55 16.13 -9.58
C LEU A 138 -1.13 17.26 -10.54
N PRO A 139 -1.34 18.54 -10.18
CA PRO A 139 -1.05 19.63 -11.11
C PRO A 139 0.43 19.75 -11.46
N LEU A 140 0.70 19.96 -12.75
CA LEU A 140 2.06 19.95 -13.26
C LEU A 140 2.88 21.14 -12.76
N ARG A 141 2.31 22.34 -12.78
CA ARG A 141 3.01 23.56 -12.33
C ARG A 141 3.34 23.50 -10.84
N LEU A 142 2.46 22.87 -10.05
CA LEU A 142 2.68 22.62 -8.63
C LEU A 142 3.90 21.72 -8.41
N LEU A 143 4.00 20.62 -9.18
CA LEU A 143 5.16 19.72 -9.16
C LEU A 143 6.46 20.44 -9.54
N GLN A 144 6.44 21.25 -10.59
CA GLN A 144 7.61 21.97 -11.07
C GLN A 144 8.12 22.98 -10.04
N ARG A 145 7.20 23.73 -9.41
CA ARG A 145 7.53 24.79 -8.45
C ARG A 145 7.98 24.25 -7.10
N GLU A 146 7.30 23.25 -6.58
CA GLU A 146 7.48 22.74 -5.21
C GLU A 146 8.15 21.34 -5.18
N ASN A 147 8.92 21.03 -6.22
CA ASN A 147 9.45 19.69 -6.50
C ASN A 147 10.15 19.05 -5.28
N ALA A 148 11.01 19.79 -4.59
CA ALA A 148 11.77 19.27 -3.45
C ALA A 148 10.85 18.85 -2.29
N TYR A 149 9.93 19.72 -1.89
CA TYR A 149 8.98 19.44 -0.80
C TYR A 149 8.03 18.30 -1.15
N LEU A 150 7.47 18.32 -2.36
CA LEU A 150 6.58 17.26 -2.82
C LEU A 150 7.34 15.93 -2.89
N THR A 151 8.50 15.88 -3.52
CA THR A 151 9.31 14.65 -3.60
C THR A 151 9.61 14.07 -2.23
N GLN A 152 10.03 14.91 -1.26
CA GLN A 152 10.29 14.46 0.10
C GLN A 152 9.01 13.94 0.78
N PHE A 153 7.89 14.64 0.60
CA PHE A 153 6.59 14.27 1.12
C PHE A 153 6.13 12.90 0.56
N PHE A 154 6.10 12.74 -0.77
CA PHE A 154 5.70 11.48 -1.42
C PHE A 154 6.56 10.31 -0.97
N ARG A 155 7.89 10.49 -0.85
CA ARG A 155 8.79 9.44 -0.35
C ARG A 155 8.50 9.06 1.10
N ALA A 156 8.23 10.04 1.96
CA ALA A 156 7.90 9.76 3.36
C ALA A 156 6.56 9.01 3.50
N VAL A 157 5.55 9.41 2.72
CA VAL A 157 4.25 8.71 2.69
C VAL A 157 4.43 7.27 2.19
N LEU A 158 5.21 7.08 1.13
CA LEU A 158 5.51 5.76 0.59
C LEU A 158 6.21 4.85 1.60
N ASP A 159 7.27 5.34 2.23
CA ASP A 159 8.05 4.57 3.22
C ASP A 159 7.16 4.09 4.37
N HIS A 160 6.30 4.97 4.90
CA HIS A 160 5.40 4.62 6.00
C HIS A 160 4.26 3.70 5.54
N TYR A 161 3.69 3.93 4.35
CA TYR A 161 2.66 3.07 3.76
C TYR A 161 3.15 1.63 3.54
N CYS A 162 4.36 1.47 2.97
CA CYS A 162 4.95 0.15 2.74
C CYS A 162 5.35 -0.57 4.04
N ARG A 163 5.87 0.16 5.04
CA ARG A 163 6.29 -0.44 6.32
C ARG A 163 5.14 -0.96 7.16
N ASN A 164 3.95 -0.37 7.02
CA ASN A 164 2.76 -0.74 7.79
C ASN A 164 1.82 -1.71 7.05
N GLY A 165 2.33 -2.42 6.03
CA GLY A 165 1.62 -3.54 5.41
C GLY A 165 0.71 -3.18 4.24
N GLN A 166 0.69 -1.92 3.79
CA GLN A 166 -0.22 -1.40 2.75
C GLN A 166 -1.71 -1.57 3.11
N GLY A 167 -2.61 -0.84 2.45
CA GLY A 167 -4.05 -1.03 2.69
C GLY A 167 -4.96 -0.04 1.98
N GLY A 168 -4.60 0.28 0.74
CA GLY A 168 -5.40 1.12 -0.13
C GLY A 168 -5.27 2.61 0.13
N VAL A 169 -6.11 3.37 -0.57
CA VAL A 169 -6.03 4.84 -0.63
C VAL A 169 -6.33 5.48 0.72
N GLU A 170 -7.31 4.99 1.49
CA GLU A 170 -7.71 5.58 2.78
C GLU A 170 -6.57 5.54 3.81
N ILE A 171 -5.85 4.42 3.88
CA ILE A 171 -4.66 4.29 4.72
C ILE A 171 -3.56 5.23 4.23
N ALA A 172 -3.28 5.22 2.92
CA ALA A 172 -2.29 6.14 2.35
C ALA A 172 -2.64 7.62 2.60
N GLU A 173 -3.92 7.98 2.65
CA GLU A 173 -4.39 9.33 2.92
C GLU A 173 -4.21 9.71 4.40
N THR A 174 -4.48 8.78 5.31
CA THR A 174 -4.19 8.96 6.75
C THR A 174 -2.70 9.22 6.96
N VAL A 175 -1.85 8.43 6.30
CA VAL A 175 -0.40 8.60 6.34
C VAL A 175 0.02 9.94 5.72
N ALA A 176 -0.57 10.31 4.57
CA ALA A 176 -0.32 11.60 3.93
C ALA A 176 -0.61 12.77 4.86
N ARG A 177 -1.74 12.72 5.58
CA ARG A 177 -2.10 13.75 6.56
C ARG A 177 -1.11 13.80 7.74
N GLN A 178 -0.62 12.66 8.23
CA GLN A 178 0.40 12.63 9.28
C GLN A 178 1.75 13.23 8.85
N GLN A 179 2.02 13.32 7.54
CA GLN A 179 3.25 13.90 6.99
C GLN A 179 3.08 15.38 6.59
N LEU A 180 2.00 16.08 7.00
CA LEU A 180 1.68 17.44 6.56
C LEU A 180 2.79 18.47 6.84
N GLU A 181 3.61 18.27 7.88
CA GLU A 181 4.71 19.18 8.23
C GLU A 181 5.85 19.19 7.20
N ARG A 182 5.91 18.18 6.32
CA ARG A 182 6.86 18.16 5.19
C ARG A 182 6.43 19.06 4.04
N LEU A 183 5.18 19.54 4.05
CA LEU A 183 4.64 20.43 3.04
C LEU A 183 4.62 21.89 3.53
N PRO A 184 4.98 22.85 2.66
CA PRO A 184 4.66 24.26 2.88
C PRO A 184 3.16 24.46 3.15
N ARG A 185 2.80 25.48 3.94
CA ARG A 185 1.40 25.76 4.29
C ARG A 185 0.49 25.92 3.07
N SER A 186 1.01 26.45 1.96
CA SER A 186 0.33 26.61 0.67
C SER A 186 -0.04 25.29 -0.02
N LEU A 187 0.51 24.16 0.43
CA LEU A 187 0.27 22.83 -0.15
C LEU A 187 -0.52 21.90 0.79
N ARG A 188 -0.87 22.36 2.00
CA ARG A 188 -1.57 21.54 3.01
C ARG A 188 -3.07 21.53 2.74
N HIS A 189 -3.46 20.98 1.58
CA HIS A 189 -4.85 20.97 1.11
C HIS A 189 -5.31 19.55 0.75
N ASP A 190 -6.61 19.29 0.93
CA ASP A 190 -7.21 17.97 0.69
C ASP A 190 -6.90 17.35 -0.69
N PRO A 191 -6.92 18.11 -1.82
CA PRO A 191 -6.53 17.55 -3.11
C PRO A 191 -5.12 16.96 -3.12
N VAL A 192 -4.16 17.60 -2.46
CA VAL A 192 -2.76 17.13 -2.40
C VAL A 192 -2.67 15.82 -1.63
N PHE A 193 -3.32 15.73 -0.47
CA PHE A 193 -3.31 14.50 0.34
C PHE A 193 -3.97 13.33 -0.40
N HIS A 194 -5.12 13.56 -1.01
CA HIS A 194 -5.85 12.52 -1.73
C HIS A 194 -5.12 12.04 -2.99
N LEU A 195 -4.56 12.97 -3.78
CA LEU A 195 -3.77 12.63 -4.97
C LEU A 195 -2.47 11.91 -4.59
N ALA A 196 -1.85 12.30 -3.48
CA ALA A 196 -0.68 11.62 -2.96
C ALA A 196 -1.00 10.20 -2.53
N ALA A 197 -2.06 10.03 -1.74
CA ALA A 197 -2.56 8.73 -1.33
C ALA A 197 -2.87 7.82 -2.52
N THR A 198 -3.56 8.37 -3.54
CA THR A 198 -3.91 7.65 -4.77
C THR A 198 -2.65 7.20 -5.51
N LEU A 199 -1.67 8.09 -5.69
CA LEU A 199 -0.41 7.73 -6.35
C LEU A 199 0.35 6.64 -5.58
N ILE A 200 0.51 6.83 -4.26
CA ILE A 200 1.25 5.89 -3.41
C ILE A 200 0.57 4.52 -3.36
N ALA A 201 -0.76 4.47 -3.20
CA ALA A 201 -1.51 3.22 -3.22
C ALA A 201 -1.34 2.49 -4.57
N LYS A 202 -1.44 3.22 -5.70
CA LYS A 202 -1.22 2.65 -7.04
C LYS A 202 0.20 2.13 -7.24
N ILE A 203 1.22 2.84 -6.76
CA ILE A 203 2.60 2.35 -6.81
C ILE A 203 2.77 1.12 -5.89
N GLY A 204 2.13 1.11 -4.72
CA GLY A 204 2.11 -0.04 -3.81
C GLY A 204 1.48 -1.30 -4.43
N GLU A 205 0.38 -1.16 -5.17
CA GLU A 205 -0.26 -2.25 -5.94
C GLU A 205 0.70 -2.87 -6.98
N LEU A 206 1.64 -2.07 -7.50
CA LEU A 206 2.65 -2.53 -8.47
C LEU A 206 3.85 -3.21 -7.81
N GLN A 207 4.09 -2.99 -6.50
CA GLN A 207 5.23 -3.55 -5.76
C GLN A 207 5.42 -5.07 -5.95
N PRO A 208 4.38 -5.92 -5.84
CA PRO A 208 4.55 -7.37 -5.99
C PRO A 208 5.05 -7.78 -7.38
N HIS A 209 4.85 -6.92 -8.37
CA HIS A 209 5.17 -7.20 -9.77
C HIS A 209 6.58 -6.77 -10.16
N ILE A 210 7.19 -5.89 -9.36
CA ILE A 210 8.58 -5.44 -9.52
C ILE A 210 9.56 -6.57 -9.17
N GLY A 211 9.25 -7.36 -8.12
CA GLY A 211 10.11 -8.45 -7.66
C GLY A 211 11.53 -7.97 -7.30
N GLU A 212 12.54 -8.76 -7.65
CA GLU A 212 13.97 -8.43 -7.47
C GLU A 212 14.60 -7.77 -8.72
N ALA A 213 13.80 -7.15 -9.58
CA ALA A 213 14.31 -6.54 -10.79
C ALA A 213 15.31 -5.40 -10.48
N ALA A 214 16.51 -5.48 -11.06
CA ALA A 214 17.53 -4.44 -10.95
C ALA A 214 17.05 -3.08 -11.53
N ASN A 215 16.15 -3.12 -12.51
CA ASN A 215 15.45 -1.94 -13.02
C ASN A 215 13.93 -2.12 -12.88
N PRO A 216 13.33 -1.62 -11.78
CA PRO A 216 11.90 -1.73 -11.52
C PRO A 216 10.99 -1.16 -12.61
N ILE A 217 11.40 -0.06 -13.24
CA ILE A 217 10.62 0.59 -14.30
C ILE A 217 10.59 -0.31 -15.54
N ALA A 218 11.74 -0.79 -16.00
CA ALA A 218 11.80 -1.68 -17.16
C ALA A 218 11.01 -2.99 -16.94
N ALA A 219 11.01 -3.51 -15.71
CA ALA A 219 10.21 -4.69 -15.36
C ALA A 219 8.70 -4.42 -15.46
N LEU A 220 8.23 -3.27 -14.98
CA LEU A 220 6.83 -2.87 -15.12
C LEU A 220 6.45 -2.64 -16.60
N ASP A 221 7.35 -2.08 -17.40
CA ASP A 221 7.10 -1.81 -18.82
C ASP A 221 6.92 -3.08 -19.63
N ALA A 222 7.70 -4.11 -19.30
CA ALA A 222 7.59 -5.43 -19.91
C ALA A 222 6.30 -6.15 -19.50
N LYS A 223 5.88 -6.04 -18.24
CA LYS A 223 4.71 -6.77 -17.70
C LYS A 223 3.37 -6.07 -17.99
N PHE A 224 3.34 -4.75 -17.95
CA PHE A 224 2.11 -3.96 -17.98
C PHE A 224 2.19 -2.77 -18.92
N LYS A 225 1.90 -2.97 -20.21
CA LYS A 225 2.04 -1.93 -21.24
C LYS A 225 1.35 -0.58 -20.93
N HIS A 226 0.35 -0.54 -20.07
CA HIS A 226 -0.45 0.67 -19.78
C HIS A 226 -0.47 1.11 -18.31
N TRP A 227 0.39 0.57 -17.45
CA TRP A 227 0.35 0.87 -15.99
C TRP A 227 0.48 2.37 -15.67
N ARG A 228 1.27 3.11 -16.45
CA ARG A 228 1.45 4.56 -16.34
C ARG A 228 0.17 5.37 -16.57
N ARG A 229 -0.79 4.85 -17.34
CA ARG A 229 -2.03 5.56 -17.68
C ARG A 229 -2.90 5.79 -16.45
N ASP A 230 -2.85 4.85 -15.52
CA ASP A 230 -3.74 4.83 -14.36
C ASP A 230 -3.17 5.65 -13.18
N LEU A 231 -2.00 6.26 -13.36
CA LEU A 231 -1.40 7.16 -12.38
C LEU A 231 -1.96 8.59 -12.50
N PRO A 232 -2.19 9.29 -11.38
CA PRO A 232 -2.65 10.68 -11.36
C PRO A 232 -1.53 11.69 -11.69
N LEU A 233 -0.69 11.38 -12.69
CA LEU A 233 0.44 12.21 -13.14
C LEU A 233 0.36 12.45 -14.65
N ARG A 234 0.78 13.64 -15.10
CA ARG A 234 1.08 13.91 -16.51
C ARG A 234 2.55 13.64 -16.78
N LEU A 235 2.81 12.54 -17.47
CA LEU A 235 4.15 12.01 -17.68
C LEU A 235 4.83 12.54 -18.97
N GLU A 236 4.18 13.49 -19.64
CA GLU A 236 4.79 14.23 -20.75
C GLU A 236 5.86 15.22 -20.28
N ASP A 237 5.95 15.44 -18.95
CA ASP A 237 6.91 16.34 -18.31
C ASP A 237 8.00 15.57 -17.55
N GLN A 238 9.23 16.08 -17.66
CA GLN A 238 10.42 15.45 -17.09
C GLN A 238 10.43 15.42 -15.55
N VAL A 239 9.83 16.40 -14.88
CA VAL A 239 9.75 16.45 -13.41
C VAL A 239 8.82 15.35 -12.90
N ALA A 240 7.66 15.18 -13.54
CA ALA A 240 6.70 14.13 -13.20
C ALA A 240 7.29 12.72 -13.43
N GLU A 241 8.00 12.52 -14.55
CA GLU A 241 8.71 11.26 -14.83
C GLU A 241 9.84 10.99 -13.83
N THR A 242 10.57 12.03 -13.41
CA THR A 242 11.62 11.91 -12.40
C THR A 242 11.06 11.53 -11.03
N LEU A 243 9.95 12.15 -10.62
CA LEU A 243 9.25 11.80 -9.38
C LEU A 243 8.78 10.35 -9.42
N LEU A 244 8.09 9.94 -10.50
CA LEU A 244 7.59 8.59 -10.67
C LEU A 244 8.72 7.56 -10.60
N THR A 245 9.79 7.78 -11.37
CA THR A 245 10.97 6.91 -11.40
C THR A 245 11.60 6.79 -10.01
N GLY A 246 11.71 7.90 -9.28
CA GLY A 246 12.20 7.93 -7.91
C GLY A 246 11.35 7.11 -6.94
N LEU A 247 10.02 7.22 -7.03
CA LEU A 247 9.09 6.48 -6.16
C LEU A 247 9.09 4.97 -6.46
N VAL A 248 9.05 4.58 -7.74
CA VAL A 248 9.07 3.18 -8.14
C VAL A 248 10.38 2.51 -7.74
N ARG A 249 11.52 3.20 -7.94
CA ARG A 249 12.82 2.71 -7.47
C ARG A 249 12.83 2.55 -5.95
N ARG A 250 12.30 3.53 -5.20
CA ARG A 250 12.22 3.47 -3.74
C ARG A 250 11.37 2.29 -3.25
N VAL A 251 10.25 1.99 -3.91
CA VAL A 251 9.47 0.77 -3.60
C VAL A 251 10.27 -0.50 -3.82
N GLY A 252 11.05 -0.58 -4.91
CA GLY A 252 11.97 -1.67 -5.15
C GLY A 252 13.01 -1.79 -4.02
N GLU A 253 13.63 -0.68 -3.64
CA GLU A 253 14.59 -0.62 -2.52
C GLU A 253 13.96 -1.08 -1.21
N LEU A 254 12.76 -0.61 -0.85
CA LEU A 254 12.05 -1.04 0.35
C LEU A 254 11.71 -2.54 0.34
N ALA A 255 11.36 -3.08 -0.83
CA ALA A 255 11.13 -4.52 -1.00
C ALA A 255 12.43 -5.30 -0.78
N GLN A 256 13.55 -4.80 -1.33
CA GLN A 256 14.87 -5.39 -1.11
C GLN A 256 15.32 -5.28 0.34
N GLU A 257 15.16 -4.12 0.99
CA GLU A 257 15.46 -3.92 2.41
C GLU A 257 14.64 -4.87 3.30
N ALA A 258 13.37 -5.09 2.96
CA ALA A 258 12.51 -6.04 3.68
C ALA A 258 12.95 -7.49 3.46
N ALA A 259 13.29 -7.86 2.23
CA ALA A 259 13.79 -9.19 1.88
C ALA A 259 15.22 -9.45 2.38
N ALA A 260 16.01 -8.40 2.58
CA ALA A 260 17.38 -8.42 3.08
C ALA A 260 17.48 -8.71 4.60
N ARG A 261 16.35 -8.74 5.31
CA ARG A 261 16.33 -8.96 6.76
C ARG A 261 16.28 -10.45 7.08
N LEU A 262 17.20 -10.87 7.94
CA LEU A 262 17.15 -12.16 8.58
C LEU A 262 16.00 -12.16 9.61
N ARG A 263 14.93 -12.90 9.31
CA ARG A 263 13.76 -12.99 10.18
C ARG A 263 13.10 -14.34 10.12
N TRP A 264 12.34 -14.68 11.15
CA TRP A 264 11.35 -15.73 11.07
C TRP A 264 10.00 -15.17 10.66
N ARG A 265 9.26 -15.90 9.85
CA ARG A 265 7.87 -15.58 9.49
C ARG A 265 6.97 -16.71 9.91
N GLY A 266 6.06 -16.41 10.83
CA GLY A 266 5.01 -17.33 11.25
C GLY A 266 3.84 -17.31 10.28
N GLN A 267 3.30 -18.48 9.96
CA GLN A 267 2.15 -18.64 9.09
C GLN A 267 1.21 -19.72 9.61
N LEU A 268 -0.09 -19.49 9.42
CA LEU A 268 -1.13 -20.47 9.63
C LEU A 268 -1.69 -20.89 8.26
N ARG A 269 -1.48 -22.15 7.90
CA ARG A 269 -1.89 -22.70 6.61
C ARG A 269 -3.01 -23.70 6.76
N GLU A 270 -3.97 -23.60 5.85
CA GLU A 270 -5.01 -24.60 5.67
C GLU A 270 -4.53 -25.64 4.66
N THR A 271 -4.69 -26.90 5.01
CA THR A 271 -4.23 -28.06 4.24
C THR A 271 -5.41 -29.02 4.05
N ALA A 272 -5.26 -30.00 3.15
CA ALA A 272 -6.30 -31.01 2.92
C ALA A 272 -6.68 -31.82 4.18
N VAL A 273 -5.79 -31.88 5.16
CA VAL A 273 -5.97 -32.65 6.41
C VAL A 273 -6.25 -31.76 7.64
N GLY A 274 -6.51 -30.47 7.43
CA GLY A 274 -6.76 -29.51 8.50
C GLY A 274 -5.72 -28.39 8.51
N TRP A 275 -5.39 -27.89 9.70
CA TRP A 275 -4.58 -26.68 9.86
C TRP A 275 -3.15 -27.00 10.28
N ARG A 276 -2.20 -26.21 9.77
CA ARG A 276 -0.78 -26.34 10.06
C ARG A 276 -0.18 -24.99 10.42
N VAL A 277 0.61 -25.00 11.47
CA VAL A 277 1.41 -23.86 11.91
C VAL A 277 2.84 -24.04 11.41
N GLU A 278 3.39 -22.98 10.82
CA GLU A 278 4.73 -22.97 10.26
C GLU A 278 5.49 -21.72 10.70
N LYS A 279 6.76 -21.87 11.08
CA LYS A 279 7.70 -20.78 11.30
C LYS A 279 8.83 -20.92 10.30
N ARG A 280 8.88 -20.03 9.29
CA ARG A 280 9.85 -20.11 8.18
C ARG A 280 10.98 -19.12 8.38
N LEU A 281 12.22 -19.56 8.26
CA LEU A 281 13.37 -18.66 8.27
C LEU A 281 13.51 -18.00 6.89
N GLU A 282 13.34 -16.68 6.85
CA GLU A 282 13.63 -15.88 5.67
C GLU A 282 15.07 -15.36 5.77
N VAL A 283 15.89 -15.82 4.83
CA VAL A 283 17.28 -15.40 4.65
C VAL A 283 17.41 -14.85 3.23
N PRO A 284 18.06 -13.70 3.00
CA PRO A 284 18.25 -13.15 1.66
C PRO A 284 18.97 -14.16 0.75
N GLU A 285 18.58 -14.22 -0.53
CA GLU A 285 19.27 -15.08 -1.50
C GLU A 285 20.69 -14.57 -1.78
N ARG A 286 20.86 -13.24 -1.82
CA ARG A 286 22.14 -12.57 -2.04
C ARG A 286 22.43 -11.60 -0.92
N LEU A 287 23.68 -11.61 -0.47
CA LEU A 287 24.19 -10.80 0.62
C LEU A 287 25.51 -10.16 0.19
N ASN A 288 25.86 -9.03 0.77
CA ASN A 288 27.23 -8.51 0.69
C ASN A 288 27.98 -8.72 2.02
N SER A 289 29.29 -8.55 2.01
CA SER A 289 30.14 -8.68 3.21
C SER A 289 29.79 -7.71 4.32
N VAL A 290 29.26 -6.52 3.99
CA VAL A 290 28.81 -5.53 4.98
C VAL A 290 27.62 -6.08 5.77
N GLN A 291 26.63 -6.65 5.11
CA GLN A 291 25.46 -7.28 5.75
C GLN A 291 25.86 -8.46 6.63
N ILE A 292 26.79 -9.30 6.18
CA ILE A 292 27.30 -10.42 7.00
C ILE A 292 28.03 -9.88 8.23
N SER A 293 28.84 -8.82 8.07
CA SER A 293 29.55 -8.18 9.19
C SER A 293 28.59 -7.56 10.21
N GLU A 294 27.50 -6.94 9.73
CA GLU A 294 26.42 -6.42 10.59
C GLU A 294 25.75 -7.55 11.37
N TRP A 295 25.47 -8.70 10.74
CA TRP A 295 24.83 -9.85 11.38
C TRP A 295 25.68 -10.48 12.48
N ILE A 296 26.99 -10.60 12.26
CA ILE A 296 27.92 -11.18 13.25
C ILE A 296 28.44 -10.14 14.26
N GLY A 297 28.10 -8.86 14.08
CA GLY A 297 28.50 -7.76 14.95
C GLY A 297 29.99 -7.38 14.88
N ALA A 298 30.71 -7.81 13.84
CA ALA A 298 32.14 -7.52 13.69
C ALA A 298 32.56 -7.58 12.20
N PRO A 299 33.52 -6.73 11.77
CA PRO A 299 34.12 -6.88 10.46
C PRO A 299 34.97 -8.16 10.39
N LYS A 300 34.77 -8.96 9.35
CA LYS A 300 35.57 -10.17 9.08
C LYS A 300 36.16 -10.16 7.67
N PRO A 301 37.36 -10.74 7.47
CA PRO A 301 37.85 -11.03 6.14
C PRO A 301 36.86 -11.92 5.38
N ASP A 302 36.80 -11.74 4.07
CA ASP A 302 35.93 -12.55 3.21
C ASP A 302 36.22 -14.04 3.42
N GLN A 303 35.17 -14.77 3.82
CA GLN A 303 35.22 -16.21 3.87
C GLN A 303 34.77 -16.76 2.52
N PRO A 304 35.37 -17.85 2.01
CA PRO A 304 34.87 -18.49 0.79
C PRO A 304 33.45 -19.04 1.01
N ARG A 305 33.14 -19.47 2.23
CA ARG A 305 31.83 -19.99 2.60
C ARG A 305 31.54 -19.80 4.09
N TRP A 306 30.35 -19.34 4.39
CA TRP A 306 29.75 -19.41 5.73
C TRP A 306 28.76 -20.56 5.81
N ARG A 307 28.69 -21.22 6.97
CA ARG A 307 27.66 -22.20 7.29
C ARG A 307 26.60 -21.52 8.15
N LEU A 308 25.35 -21.57 7.73
CA LEU A 308 24.22 -21.16 8.56
C LEU A 308 23.78 -22.36 9.38
N LEU A 309 23.83 -22.26 10.70
CA LEU A 309 23.42 -23.32 11.61
C LEU A 309 22.11 -22.97 12.32
N LEU A 310 21.26 -23.97 12.48
CA LEU A 310 20.13 -23.96 13.39
C LEU A 310 20.51 -24.74 14.64
N HIS A 311 20.41 -24.11 15.80
CA HIS A 311 20.54 -24.74 17.11
C HIS A 311 19.15 -25.02 17.67
N THR A 312 18.89 -26.27 18.03
CA THR A 312 17.66 -26.74 18.68
C THR A 312 18.03 -27.55 19.93
N PRO A 313 17.07 -27.94 20.80
CA PRO A 313 17.34 -28.86 21.90
C PRO A 313 17.93 -30.21 21.44
N GLY A 314 17.66 -30.62 20.20
CA GLY A 314 18.22 -31.82 19.59
C GLY A 314 19.65 -31.68 19.05
N GLY A 315 20.25 -30.48 19.14
CA GLY A 315 21.59 -30.18 18.66
C GLY A 315 21.62 -29.14 17.53
N ALA A 316 22.83 -28.93 16.99
CA ALA A 316 23.08 -27.98 15.92
C ALA A 316 23.18 -28.66 14.56
N GLU A 317 22.52 -28.09 13.55
CA GLU A 317 22.52 -28.58 12.17
C GLU A 317 22.88 -27.45 11.21
N VAL A 318 23.68 -27.74 10.18
CA VAL A 318 23.89 -26.82 9.07
C VAL A 318 22.67 -26.86 8.16
N VAL A 319 22.00 -25.71 8.00
CA VAL A 319 20.75 -25.60 7.23
C VAL A 319 20.94 -24.90 5.88
N ALA A 320 21.98 -24.08 5.74
CA ALA A 320 22.32 -23.39 4.50
C ALA A 320 23.82 -23.06 4.43
N TRP A 321 24.29 -22.76 3.23
CA TRP A 321 25.59 -22.15 2.98
C TRP A 321 25.43 -20.75 2.41
N LEU A 322 26.32 -19.83 2.79
CA LEU A 322 26.52 -18.56 2.11
C LEU A 322 27.86 -18.63 1.39
N THR A 323 27.85 -18.88 0.08
CA THR A 323 29.08 -19.07 -0.71
C THR A 323 29.44 -17.76 -1.42
N LEU A 324 30.69 -17.34 -1.33
CA LEU A 324 31.21 -16.17 -2.05
C LEU A 324 31.12 -16.45 -3.57
N ILE A 325 30.44 -15.57 -4.30
CA ILE A 325 30.23 -15.72 -5.75
C ILE A 325 31.00 -14.67 -6.57
N GLN A 326 31.28 -13.50 -6.00
CA GLN A 326 31.95 -12.41 -6.71
C GLN A 326 32.54 -11.39 -5.73
N GLY A 327 33.60 -10.71 -6.14
CA GLY A 327 34.13 -9.53 -5.45
C GLY A 327 35.00 -9.85 -4.23
N GLN A 328 35.52 -8.79 -3.62
CA GLN A 328 36.37 -8.84 -2.42
C GLN A 328 36.12 -7.59 -1.54
N GLY A 329 36.42 -7.71 -0.25
CA GLY A 329 36.17 -6.68 0.77
C GLY A 329 34.72 -6.23 0.75
N SER A 330 34.49 -4.91 0.76
CA SER A 330 33.14 -4.32 0.72
C SER A 330 32.32 -4.63 -0.54
N SER A 331 32.96 -5.12 -1.61
CA SER A 331 32.32 -5.53 -2.86
C SER A 331 32.03 -7.04 -2.94
N ALA A 332 32.39 -7.80 -1.91
CA ALA A 332 32.18 -9.25 -1.87
C ALA A 332 30.68 -9.58 -1.76
N HIS A 333 30.20 -10.46 -2.64
CA HIS A 333 28.82 -10.91 -2.73
C HIS A 333 28.71 -12.41 -2.50
N TYR A 334 27.75 -12.80 -1.67
CA TYR A 334 27.47 -14.16 -1.28
C TYR A 334 26.12 -14.61 -1.80
N ARG A 335 26.02 -15.87 -2.21
CA ARG A 335 24.74 -16.54 -2.53
C ARG A 335 24.39 -17.55 -1.46
N ARG A 336 23.14 -17.52 -1.01
CA ARG A 336 22.56 -18.49 -0.08
C ARG A 336 22.10 -19.74 -0.82
N GLU A 337 22.57 -20.90 -0.36
CA GLU A 337 22.17 -22.23 -0.81
C GLU A 337 21.55 -23.00 0.35
N TRP A 338 20.25 -23.31 0.26
CA TRP A 338 19.58 -24.14 1.26
C TRP A 338 20.02 -25.60 1.11
N LEU A 339 20.29 -26.26 2.23
CA LEU A 339 20.57 -27.70 2.24
C LEU A 339 19.28 -28.55 2.32
N ARG A 340 18.14 -27.89 2.53
CA ARG A 340 16.81 -28.50 2.56
C ARG A 340 15.93 -27.98 1.41
N PRO A 341 15.16 -28.85 0.73
CA PRO A 341 14.17 -28.42 -0.24
C PRO A 341 13.15 -27.46 0.37
N GLY A 342 12.92 -26.31 -0.26
CA GLY A 342 11.98 -25.29 0.24
C GLY A 342 12.52 -24.37 1.33
N GLY A 343 13.76 -24.59 1.80
CA GLY A 343 14.42 -23.81 2.84
C GLY A 343 14.19 -24.36 4.24
N LEU A 344 14.30 -23.50 5.25
CA LEU A 344 14.12 -23.89 6.65
C LEU A 344 12.72 -23.48 7.16
N THR A 345 11.93 -24.48 7.54
CA THR A 345 10.61 -24.31 8.16
C THR A 345 10.53 -25.19 9.39
N LEU A 346 10.17 -24.59 10.53
CA LEU A 346 9.76 -25.30 11.74
C LEU A 346 8.24 -25.52 11.68
N THR A 347 7.80 -26.70 12.06
CA THR A 347 6.39 -27.09 12.07
C THR A 347 6.06 -27.84 13.35
N GLY A 348 4.78 -27.89 13.71
CA GLY A 348 4.36 -28.67 14.88
C GLY A 348 4.99 -28.13 16.15
N THR A 349 5.32 -29.01 17.10
CA THR A 349 5.88 -28.60 18.41
C THR A 349 7.17 -27.78 18.31
N ALA A 350 7.92 -27.90 17.21
CA ALA A 350 9.17 -27.17 17.00
C ALA A 350 8.99 -25.63 16.97
N VAL A 351 7.79 -25.12 16.66
CA VAL A 351 7.55 -23.66 16.65
C VAL A 351 7.55 -23.04 18.05
N GLY A 352 7.22 -23.84 19.08
CA GLY A 352 7.24 -23.44 20.50
C GLY A 352 8.52 -23.85 21.24
N GLN A 353 9.47 -24.51 20.57
CA GLN A 353 10.75 -24.86 21.17
C GLN A 353 11.77 -23.74 21.00
N PHE A 354 12.67 -23.57 21.97
CA PHE A 354 13.81 -22.67 21.83
C PHE A 354 14.64 -23.02 20.60
N HIS A 355 14.94 -22.02 19.77
CA HIS A 355 15.80 -22.17 18.61
C HIS A 355 16.65 -20.92 18.39
N ARG A 356 17.87 -21.12 17.91
CA ARG A 356 18.82 -20.04 17.60
C ARG A 356 19.45 -20.28 16.25
N VAL A 357 19.77 -19.20 15.54
CA VAL A 357 20.53 -19.26 14.29
C VAL A 357 21.92 -18.67 14.49
N SER A 358 22.94 -19.27 13.87
CA SER A 358 24.32 -18.78 13.89
C SER A 358 24.96 -18.87 12.50
N LEU A 359 25.99 -18.04 12.25
CA LEU A 359 26.94 -18.27 11.16
C LEU A 359 28.22 -18.89 11.69
N HIS A 360 28.79 -19.84 10.97
CA HIS A 360 30.08 -20.45 11.30
C HIS A 360 31.01 -20.37 10.10
N ASP A 361 32.23 -19.90 10.31
CA ASP A 361 33.25 -19.71 9.26
C ASP A 361 34.18 -20.92 9.06
N GLY A 362 34.12 -21.88 9.97
CA GLY A 362 35.00 -23.06 10.00
C GLY A 362 35.87 -23.13 11.25
N GLN A 363 36.00 -22.02 11.98
CA GLN A 363 36.75 -21.90 13.21
C GLN A 363 35.87 -21.48 14.40
N GLN A 364 34.93 -20.56 14.17
CA GLN A 364 34.12 -19.94 15.21
C GLN A 364 32.65 -19.87 14.80
N ASP A 365 31.77 -20.02 15.80
CA ASP A 365 30.33 -19.81 15.70
C ASP A 365 29.97 -18.37 16.11
N TYR A 366 29.11 -17.73 15.33
CA TYR A 366 28.63 -16.36 15.50
C TYR A 366 27.10 -16.38 15.64
N PRO A 367 26.57 -16.28 16.87
CA PRO A 367 25.14 -16.14 17.10
C PRO A 367 24.57 -14.95 16.36
N LEU A 368 23.42 -15.12 15.70
CA LEU A 368 22.75 -14.04 14.96
C LEU A 368 21.54 -13.53 15.73
N THR A 369 21.32 -12.23 15.69
CA THR A 369 20.05 -11.64 16.09
C THR A 369 19.06 -11.76 14.92
N VAL A 370 18.11 -12.69 15.04
CA VAL A 370 17.06 -12.91 14.04
C VAL A 370 15.77 -12.27 14.53
N ARG A 371 15.14 -11.43 13.70
CA ARG A 371 13.83 -10.86 14.05
C ARG A 371 12.79 -11.97 14.17
N ASP A 372 11.90 -11.83 15.14
CA ASP A 372 10.82 -12.79 15.43
C ASP A 372 11.35 -14.20 15.78
N GLY A 373 12.57 -14.26 16.33
CA GLY A 373 13.27 -15.51 16.69
C GLY A 373 12.78 -16.21 17.94
N GLU A 374 11.96 -15.55 18.76
CA GLU A 374 11.47 -16.11 20.03
C GLU A 374 10.61 -17.36 19.83
N ALA A 375 10.73 -18.31 20.74
CA ALA A 375 9.84 -19.46 20.79
C ALA A 375 8.42 -18.97 21.17
N TRP A 376 7.40 -19.51 20.50
CA TRP A 376 6.02 -19.13 20.83
C TRP A 376 5.58 -19.83 22.11
N GLY A 377 5.05 -19.05 23.04
CA GLY A 377 4.71 -19.51 24.38
C GLY A 377 3.35 -20.20 24.47
N ASP A 378 2.85 -20.29 25.69
CA ASP A 378 1.59 -21.00 25.99
C ASP A 378 0.34 -20.13 25.78
N LEU A 379 0.51 -18.82 25.66
CA LEU A 379 -0.60 -17.88 25.44
C LEU A 379 -1.36 -18.18 24.12
N PRO A 380 -2.60 -17.69 23.95
CA PRO A 380 -3.30 -17.79 22.68
C PRO A 380 -2.50 -17.14 21.55
N TRP A 381 -2.31 -17.86 20.44
CA TRP A 381 -1.57 -17.36 19.29
C TRP A 381 -2.51 -16.71 18.29
N VAL A 382 -2.19 -15.50 17.84
CA VAL A 382 -3.04 -14.70 16.96
C VAL A 382 -2.40 -14.62 15.58
N PHE A 383 -3.20 -14.90 14.55
CA PHE A 383 -2.85 -14.78 13.15
C PHE A 383 -3.85 -13.88 12.43
N VAL A 384 -3.34 -13.07 11.51
CA VAL A 384 -4.16 -12.12 10.74
C VAL A 384 -3.90 -12.31 9.25
N GLU A 385 -4.94 -12.14 8.44
CA GLU A 385 -4.81 -12.23 6.99
C GLU A 385 -4.14 -10.96 6.46
N ARG A 386 -3.00 -11.11 5.79
CA ARG A 386 -2.26 -9.98 5.18
C ARG A 386 -2.06 -10.19 3.68
N GLY A 387 -2.20 -9.09 2.95
CA GLY A 387 -1.99 -9.03 1.51
C GLY A 387 -3.10 -9.68 0.66
N ALA A 388 -3.04 -9.46 -0.66
CA ALA A 388 -4.07 -9.92 -1.59
C ALA A 388 -4.16 -11.45 -1.76
N ALA A 389 -3.14 -12.20 -1.33
CA ALA A 389 -3.08 -13.65 -1.43
C ALA A 389 -3.77 -14.39 -0.26
N GLY A 390 -4.29 -13.66 0.72
CA GLY A 390 -5.01 -14.23 1.86
C GLY A 390 -4.16 -15.09 2.79
N HIS A 391 -2.86 -14.79 2.90
CA HIS A 391 -1.98 -15.52 3.81
C HIS A 391 -2.23 -15.08 5.25
N ARG A 392 -2.42 -16.06 6.14
CA ARG A 392 -2.61 -15.82 7.58
C ARG A 392 -1.24 -15.81 8.23
N GLU A 393 -0.78 -14.62 8.59
CA GLU A 393 0.54 -14.37 9.16
C GLU A 393 0.46 -14.27 10.68
N TRP A 394 1.53 -14.71 11.34
CA TRP A 394 1.69 -14.50 12.78
C TRP A 394 1.56 -13.01 13.11
N PHE A 395 0.73 -12.71 14.10
CA PHE A 395 0.56 -11.36 14.61
C PHE A 395 1.25 -11.23 15.98
N THR A 396 0.74 -11.96 16.97
CA THR A 396 1.25 -11.88 18.35
C THR A 396 0.77 -13.07 19.19
N GLU A 397 1.17 -13.11 20.46
CA GLU A 397 0.61 -14.00 21.47
C GLU A 397 -0.07 -13.20 22.60
N GLY A 398 -1.18 -13.71 23.13
CA GLY A 398 -1.95 -13.03 24.18
C GLY A 398 -2.98 -12.04 23.65
N SER A 399 -3.07 -10.85 24.26
CA SER A 399 -4.10 -9.86 23.91
C SER A 399 -3.69 -9.01 22.70
N ALA A 400 -4.67 -8.61 21.90
CA ALA A 400 -4.43 -7.95 20.63
C ALA A 400 -5.58 -7.04 20.18
N ARG A 401 -5.24 -5.88 19.61
CA ARG A 401 -6.15 -5.09 18.78
C ARG A 401 -5.77 -5.27 17.32
N ILE A 402 -6.75 -5.64 16.51
CA ILE A 402 -6.57 -6.14 15.15
C ILE A 402 -7.43 -5.29 14.22
N ARG A 403 -6.83 -4.70 13.19
CA ARG A 403 -7.57 -3.92 12.19
C ARG A 403 -8.46 -4.76 11.29
N SER A 404 -8.01 -5.99 11.01
CA SER A 404 -8.77 -6.91 10.15
C SER A 404 -10.09 -7.26 10.81
N LYS A 405 -11.14 -7.40 10.00
CA LYS A 405 -12.47 -7.84 10.48
C LYS A 405 -12.45 -9.23 11.10
N ASN A 406 -11.53 -10.08 10.63
CA ASN A 406 -11.35 -11.43 11.12
C ASN A 406 -9.90 -11.65 11.56
N ALA A 407 -9.74 -12.52 12.56
CA ALA A 407 -8.46 -13.09 12.96
C ALA A 407 -8.61 -14.59 13.23
N TRP A 408 -7.47 -15.28 13.29
CA TRP A 408 -7.41 -16.70 13.63
C TRP A 408 -6.65 -16.86 14.94
N VAL A 409 -7.24 -17.57 15.88
CA VAL A 409 -6.67 -17.76 17.22
C VAL A 409 -6.43 -19.23 17.44
N LEU A 410 -5.21 -19.58 17.86
CA LEU A 410 -4.86 -20.92 18.31
C LEU A 410 -4.71 -20.89 19.84
N ALA A 411 -5.76 -21.35 20.51
CA ALA A 411 -5.80 -21.45 21.96
C ALA A 411 -5.57 -22.90 22.41
N SER A 412 -4.89 -23.07 23.53
CA SER A 412 -4.76 -24.38 24.18
C SER A 412 -6.14 -24.92 24.60
N SER A 413 -6.24 -26.24 24.80
CA SER A 413 -7.52 -26.90 25.12
C SER A 413 -8.16 -26.43 26.44
N ASP A 414 -7.35 -25.90 27.35
CA ASP A 414 -7.75 -25.37 28.65
C ASP A 414 -8.11 -23.87 28.60
N CYS A 415 -7.86 -23.19 27.48
CA CYS A 415 -8.20 -21.80 27.28
C CYS A 415 -9.51 -21.66 26.51
N SER A 416 -10.54 -21.10 27.16
CA SER A 416 -11.90 -21.05 26.63
C SER A 416 -12.26 -19.66 26.09
N PRO A 417 -12.88 -19.56 24.89
CA PRO A 417 -13.37 -18.30 24.36
C PRO A 417 -14.68 -17.87 25.01
N GLN A 418 -14.79 -16.59 25.34
CA GLN A 418 -15.98 -15.88 25.80
C GLN A 418 -16.24 -14.73 24.81
N PRO A 419 -16.94 -14.99 23.69
CA PRO A 419 -17.18 -13.96 22.69
C PRO A 419 -18.29 -13.02 23.17
N ALA A 420 -18.12 -11.71 22.96
CA ALA A 420 -19.14 -10.73 23.34
C ALA A 420 -20.42 -10.84 22.48
N ASN A 421 -20.28 -11.36 21.25
CA ASN A 421 -21.33 -11.59 20.25
C ASN A 421 -21.10 -12.96 19.56
N ASP A 422 -21.86 -13.33 18.52
CA ASP A 422 -21.66 -14.57 17.73
C ASP A 422 -20.39 -14.60 16.85
N GLY A 423 -19.38 -13.80 17.21
CA GLY A 423 -18.18 -13.57 16.43
C GLY A 423 -17.08 -14.62 16.60
N CYS A 424 -17.34 -15.81 17.16
CA CYS A 424 -16.31 -16.84 17.39
C CYS A 424 -16.73 -18.21 16.84
N GLU A 425 -15.99 -18.72 15.87
CA GLU A 425 -16.22 -20.00 15.21
C GLU A 425 -15.04 -20.95 15.45
N ARG A 426 -15.33 -22.13 15.99
CA ARG A 426 -14.34 -23.20 16.14
C ARG A 426 -14.15 -23.93 14.81
N LEU A 427 -12.93 -23.94 14.27
CA LEU A 427 -12.63 -24.54 12.97
C LEU A 427 -12.11 -25.97 13.08
N SER A 428 -11.02 -26.19 13.83
CA SER A 428 -10.37 -27.50 13.92
C SER A 428 -9.48 -27.62 15.15
N HIS A 429 -9.01 -28.83 15.45
CA HIS A 429 -8.03 -29.09 16.49
C HIS A 429 -6.71 -29.57 15.87
N ILE A 430 -5.59 -28.96 16.27
CA ILE A 430 -4.23 -29.37 15.88
C ILE A 430 -3.66 -30.20 17.02
N ALA A 431 -3.84 -31.52 16.93
CA ALA A 431 -3.47 -32.46 18.00
C ALA A 431 -2.00 -32.38 18.41
N GLU A 432 -1.08 -32.22 17.45
CA GLU A 432 0.35 -32.10 17.71
C GLU A 432 0.71 -30.91 18.62
N LEU A 433 -0.08 -29.83 18.54
CA LEU A 433 0.13 -28.62 19.35
C LEU A 433 -0.78 -28.56 20.58
N CYS A 434 -1.71 -29.50 20.74
CA CYS A 434 -2.80 -29.44 21.72
C CYS A 434 -3.58 -28.11 21.67
N ARG A 435 -3.72 -27.52 20.47
CA ARG A 435 -4.39 -26.22 20.27
C ARG A 435 -5.58 -26.34 19.33
N THR A 436 -6.62 -25.58 19.62
CA THR A 436 -7.81 -25.46 18.77
C THR A 436 -7.75 -24.16 17.99
N VAL A 437 -8.04 -24.23 16.69
CA VAL A 437 -8.09 -23.08 15.78
C VAL A 437 -9.50 -22.51 15.80
N TYR A 438 -9.59 -21.21 16.00
CA TYR A 438 -10.83 -20.45 15.95
C TYR A 438 -10.70 -19.32 14.93
N ARG A 439 -11.79 -19.00 14.24
CA ARG A 439 -11.95 -17.74 13.51
C ARG A 439 -12.76 -16.79 14.38
N ILE A 440 -12.23 -15.60 14.63
CA ILE A 440 -12.90 -14.58 15.45
C ILE A 440 -13.21 -13.31 14.65
N SER A 441 -14.23 -12.59 15.07
CA SER A 441 -14.64 -11.25 14.64
C SER A 441 -15.24 -10.51 15.84
N GLY A 442 -15.19 -9.18 15.84
CA GLY A 442 -15.57 -8.38 17.02
C GLY A 442 -14.63 -8.59 18.22
N GLU A 443 -15.18 -8.57 19.43
CA GLU A 443 -14.43 -8.75 20.68
C GLU A 443 -14.61 -10.16 21.27
N VAL A 444 -13.50 -10.82 21.57
CA VAL A 444 -13.47 -12.16 22.20
C VAL A 444 -12.44 -12.16 23.33
N ASP A 445 -12.86 -12.57 24.52
CA ASP A 445 -11.97 -12.84 25.64
C ASP A 445 -11.62 -14.31 25.73
N TRP A 446 -10.39 -14.61 26.12
CA TRP A 446 -9.88 -15.96 26.32
C TRP A 446 -9.52 -16.14 27.78
N LEU A 447 -10.19 -17.09 28.44
CA LEU A 447 -10.01 -17.35 29.86
C LEU A 447 -9.23 -18.64 30.08
N THR A 448 -8.17 -18.56 30.90
CA THR A 448 -7.43 -19.73 31.39
C THR A 448 -8.14 -20.32 32.62
N PRO A 449 -7.79 -21.57 33.04
CA PRO A 449 -8.30 -22.12 34.29
C PRO A 449 -7.95 -21.26 35.51
N GLN A 450 -6.84 -20.53 35.46
CA GLN A 450 -6.37 -19.61 36.49
C GLN A 450 -7.08 -18.24 36.47
N GLN A 451 -8.10 -18.07 35.62
CA GLN A 451 -8.85 -16.83 35.42
C GLN A 451 -8.02 -15.69 34.80
N ASP A 452 -6.90 -16.01 34.14
CA ASP A 452 -6.23 -15.01 33.31
C ASP A 452 -7.08 -14.73 32.08
N ARG A 453 -7.14 -13.45 31.70
CA ARG A 453 -7.95 -12.97 30.59
C ARG A 453 -7.09 -12.35 29.50
N TYR A 454 -7.20 -12.90 28.29
CA TYR A 454 -6.59 -12.34 27.08
C TYR A 454 -7.66 -11.84 26.13
N ARG A 455 -7.66 -10.54 25.81
CA ARG A 455 -8.68 -9.92 24.97
C ARG A 455 -8.20 -9.72 23.56
N MET A 456 -9.03 -10.09 22.60
CA MET A 456 -8.80 -9.81 21.18
C MET A 456 -9.95 -9.01 20.61
N THR A 457 -9.62 -7.87 20.00
CA THR A 457 -10.60 -6.96 19.39
C THR A 457 -10.29 -6.79 17.90
N CYS A 458 -11.18 -7.30 17.03
CA CYS A 458 -11.12 -7.10 15.59
C CYS A 458 -11.79 -5.79 15.17
N ASP A 459 -11.52 -5.35 13.93
CA ASP A 459 -12.03 -4.08 13.37
C ASP A 459 -11.65 -2.83 14.19
N ALA A 460 -10.49 -2.88 14.86
CA ALA A 460 -9.97 -1.76 15.66
C ALA A 460 -9.36 -0.66 14.76
N GLU A 461 -9.49 0.62 15.14
CA GLU A 461 -8.88 1.74 14.41
C GLU A 461 -7.35 1.65 14.33
N THR A 462 -6.73 1.08 15.38
CA THR A 462 -5.28 0.88 15.51
C THR A 462 -4.96 -0.57 15.85
N GLU A 463 -3.83 -1.05 15.32
CA GLU A 463 -3.27 -2.33 15.74
C GLU A 463 -2.38 -2.12 16.97
N SER A 464 -2.54 -2.97 17.99
CA SER A 464 -1.65 -3.02 19.14
C SER A 464 -1.52 -4.45 19.65
N GLU A 465 -0.35 -4.74 20.21
CA GLU A 465 -0.03 -5.99 20.89
C GLU A 465 0.06 -5.65 22.39
N GLU A 466 -0.69 -6.35 23.23
CA GLU A 466 -0.77 -6.04 24.65
C GLU A 466 -0.57 -7.32 25.47
N SER A 467 0.54 -7.41 26.19
CA SER A 467 0.77 -8.48 27.17
C SER A 467 0.11 -8.10 28.50
N PHE A 468 -1.22 -8.11 28.57
CA PHE A 468 -1.90 -7.89 29.86
C PHE A 468 -2.17 -9.21 30.58
N MET A 469 -1.69 -9.35 31.82
CA MET A 469 -2.34 -10.14 32.85
C MET A 469 -3.28 -9.21 33.61
N VAL A 470 -4.58 -9.27 33.37
CA VAL A 470 -5.55 -8.59 34.24
C VAL A 470 -5.85 -9.52 35.40
N CYS A 471 -5.07 -9.40 36.48
CA CYS A 471 -5.48 -9.96 37.78
C CYS A 471 -6.64 -9.10 38.32
N GLY A 472 -7.87 -9.48 37.98
CA GLY A 472 -9.08 -8.92 38.58
C GLY A 472 -9.47 -9.71 39.82
N GLY A 473 -8.99 -9.30 40.98
CA GLY A 473 -9.55 -9.72 42.26
C GLY A 473 -10.79 -8.89 42.59
N THR A 474 -11.96 -9.53 42.59
CA THR A 474 -12.90 -9.69 43.73
C THR A 474 -13.97 -10.69 43.34
#